data_AF-A0A2E7SX90-F1
#
_entry.id   AF-A0A2E7SX90-F1
#
_cell.length_a   1.000
_cell.length_b   1.000
_cell.length_c   1.000
_cell.angle_alpha   90.00
_cell.angle_beta   90.00
_cell.angle_gamma   90.00
#
_symmetry.space_group_name_H-M   'P 1'
#
loop_
_entity.id
_entity.type
_entity.pdbx_description
1 polymer ?
#
loop_
_entity_poly.entity_id
_entity_poly.type
_entity_poly.pdbx_seq_one_letter_code
_entity_poly.pdbx_strand_id
1 'polypeptide(L)' 'MANDGTNGKELWKSDGTASGTVMVKDIHSGNTGSSASWPDYFTAVGSTLYFQAEDGANGLELWKSEIVTEVTYS' A
#
# COMPACT_ATOMS: atom_id res chain seq x y z
N MET A 1 -4.64 1.50 4.91
CA MET A 1 -3.54 2.48 5.05
C MET A 1 -3.02 2.45 6.48
N ALA A 2 -1.72 2.70 6.68
CA ALA A 2 -1.10 2.85 8.01
C ALA A 2 0.12 3.80 7.94
N ASN A 3 0.69 4.16 9.08
CA ASN A 3 1.85 5.04 9.22
C ASN A 3 2.78 4.48 10.30
N ASP A 4 4.08 4.36 9.98
CA ASP A 4 5.12 3.79 10.86
C ASP A 4 6.01 4.85 11.54
N GLY A 5 5.67 6.12 11.37
CA GLY A 5 6.43 7.26 11.86
C GLY A 5 7.64 7.65 11.00
N THR A 6 7.95 6.88 9.96
CA THR A 6 9.11 7.12 9.07
C THR A 6 8.65 7.50 7.66
N ASN A 7 7.77 6.70 7.06
CA ASN A 7 7.40 6.80 5.64
C ASN A 7 6.05 7.48 5.39
N GLY A 8 5.51 8.22 6.37
CA GLY A 8 4.20 8.84 6.20
C GLY A 8 3.05 7.82 6.15
N LYS A 9 1.89 8.20 5.58
CA LYS A 9 0.71 7.33 5.46
C LYS A 9 0.71 6.59 4.12
N GLU A 10 1.00 5.29 4.17
CA GLU A 10 1.19 4.46 2.98
C GLU A 10 0.14 3.34 2.83
N LEU A 11 0.27 2.55 1.76
CA LEU A 11 -0.45 1.30 1.58
C LEU A 11 0.24 0.15 2.34
N TRP A 12 -0.54 -0.58 3.14
CA TRP A 12 -0.09 -1.70 3.96
C TRP A 12 -0.98 -2.91 3.73
N LYS A 13 -0.37 -4.10 3.79
CA LYS A 13 -1.08 -5.39 3.81
C LYS A 13 -0.95 -5.99 5.19
N SER A 14 -1.96 -6.73 5.63
CA SER A 14 -2.00 -7.40 6.93
C SER A 14 -2.71 -8.75 6.80
N ASP A 15 -2.20 -9.75 7.51
CA ASP A 15 -2.85 -11.04 7.74
C ASP A 15 -3.66 -11.08 9.05
N GLY A 16 -3.78 -9.93 9.74
CA GLY A 16 -4.40 -9.82 11.07
C GLY A 16 -3.41 -9.91 12.24
N THR A 17 -2.13 -10.19 11.98
CA THR A 17 -1.06 -10.19 12.98
C THR A 17 -0.16 -8.97 12.84
N ALA A 18 0.52 -8.60 13.94
CA ALA A 18 1.51 -7.52 13.89
C ALA A 18 2.68 -7.86 12.94
N SER A 19 3.16 -9.11 12.99
CA SER A 19 4.28 -9.57 12.16
C SER A 19 3.94 -9.66 10.68
N GLY A 20 2.70 -10.02 10.33
CA GLY A 20 2.22 -10.07 8.95
C GLY A 20 1.68 -8.73 8.44
N THR A 21 1.71 -7.67 9.26
CA THR A 21 1.40 -6.32 8.83
C THR A 21 2.65 -5.65 8.28
N VAL A 22 2.71 -5.50 6.96
CA VAL A 22 3.89 -4.96 6.26
C VAL A 22 3.48 -3.92 5.23
N MET A 23 4.34 -2.92 5.03
CA MET A 23 4.18 -1.93 3.98
C MET A 23 4.25 -2.63 2.62
N VAL A 24 3.31 -2.32 1.73
CA VAL A 24 3.33 -2.87 0.36
C VAL A 24 4.48 -2.24 -0.43
N LYS A 25 4.58 -0.93 -0.35
CA LYS A 25 5.62 -0.10 -0.95
C LYS A 25 5.57 1.29 -0.31
N ASP A 26 6.73 1.93 -0.19
CA ASP A 26 6.83 3.37 0.00
C ASP A 26 6.53 4.06 -1.33
N ILE A 27 5.29 4.51 -1.51
CA ILE A 27 4.80 5.08 -2.78
C ILE A 27 5.12 6.57 -2.82
N HIS A 28 4.74 7.30 -1.78
CA HIS A 28 5.06 8.72 -1.66
C HIS A 28 6.38 8.88 -0.90
N SER A 29 7.50 8.97 -1.61
CA SER A 29 8.86 8.94 -1.04
C SER A 29 9.30 10.19 -0.25
N GLY A 30 8.39 10.79 0.52
CA GLY A 30 8.62 11.96 1.35
C GLY A 30 8.81 11.56 2.82
N ASN A 31 10.00 11.81 3.37
CA ASN A 31 10.34 11.54 4.78
C ASN A 31 9.69 12.54 5.77
N THR A 32 8.59 13.17 5.39
CA THR A 32 7.83 14.02 6.30
C THR A 32 6.59 13.23 6.72
N GLY A 33 6.29 13.15 8.02
CA GLY A 33 5.09 12.46 8.51
C GLY A 33 3.76 13.01 7.97
N SER A 34 3.81 14.12 7.22
CA SER A 34 2.71 14.72 6.47
C SER A 34 2.50 14.11 5.07
N SER A 35 3.49 13.38 4.54
CA SER A 35 3.41 12.69 3.26
C SER A 35 2.42 11.52 3.34
N ALA A 36 1.62 11.36 2.29
CA ALA A 36 0.65 10.29 2.20
C ALA A 36 0.44 9.92 0.74
N SER A 37 0.45 8.63 0.41
CA SER A 37 0.17 8.17 -0.95
C SER A 37 -1.31 8.15 -1.31
N TRP A 38 -2.20 8.54 -0.39
CA TRP A 38 -3.67 8.59 -0.58
C TRP A 38 -4.26 7.43 -1.41
N PRO A 39 -3.99 6.16 -1.06
CA PRO A 39 -4.47 5.06 -1.87
C PRO A 39 -5.99 4.89 -1.73
N ASP A 40 -6.70 4.96 -2.86
CA ASP A 40 -8.16 4.93 -2.96
C ASP A 40 -8.66 4.13 -4.18
N TYR A 41 -9.98 3.95 -4.30
CA TYR A 41 -10.62 3.27 -5.44
C TYR A 41 -10.13 1.84 -5.72
N PHE A 42 -9.93 1.06 -4.65
CA PHE A 42 -9.46 -0.32 -4.71
C PHE A 42 -10.37 -1.24 -5.54
N THR A 43 -9.79 -1.88 -6.56
CA THR A 43 -10.46 -2.86 -7.42
C THR A 43 -9.58 -4.10 -7.58
N ALA A 44 -10.06 -5.25 -7.12
CA ALA A 44 -9.38 -6.52 -7.31
C ALA A 44 -9.79 -7.15 -8.66
N VAL A 45 -8.80 -7.59 -9.44
CA VAL A 45 -8.98 -8.35 -10.69
C VAL A 45 -8.00 -9.52 -10.67
N GLY A 46 -8.51 -10.73 -10.40
CA GLY A 46 -7.67 -11.91 -10.18
C GLY A 46 -6.76 -11.72 -8.96
N SER A 47 -5.45 -11.95 -9.12
CA SER A 47 -4.45 -11.73 -8.07
C SER A 47 -3.96 -10.27 -8.00
N THR A 48 -4.46 -9.37 -8.83
CA THR A 48 -3.97 -7.99 -8.89
C THR A 48 -4.98 -7.03 -8.25
N LEU A 49 -4.50 -6.19 -7.34
CA LEU A 49 -5.21 -5.04 -6.79
C LEU A 49 -4.82 -3.80 -7.60
N TYR A 50 -5.80 -3.13 -8.20
CA TYR A 50 -5.66 -1.81 -8.80
C TYR A 50 -6.19 -0.75 -7.84
N PHE A 51 -5.52 0.38 -7.75
CA PHE A 51 -5.90 1.49 -6.88
C PHE A 51 -5.30 2.79 -7.40
N GLN A 52 -5.91 3.92 -7.05
CA GLN A 52 -5.28 5.22 -7.23
C GLN A 52 -4.27 5.44 -6.10
N ALA A 53 -3.14 6.11 -6.36
CA ALA A 53 -2.25 6.64 -5.33
C ALA A 53 -1.42 7.81 -5.87
N GLU A 54 -0.76 8.56 -4.99
CA GLU A 54 0.14 9.67 -5.32
C GLU A 54 1.58 9.40 -4.89
N ASP A 55 2.53 9.63 -5.81
CA ASP A 55 3.97 9.44 -5.59
C ASP A 55 4.72 10.70 -5.12
N GLY A 56 4.02 11.83 -5.03
CA GLY A 56 4.59 13.13 -4.69
C GLY A 56 5.33 13.82 -5.85
N ALA A 57 5.33 13.24 -7.05
CA ALA A 57 5.97 13.78 -8.24
C ALA A 57 4.97 14.07 -9.38
N ASN A 58 3.97 13.20 -9.58
CA ASN A 58 3.10 13.22 -10.75
C ASN A 58 1.60 13.42 -10.42
N GLY A 59 1.26 13.57 -9.13
CA GLY A 59 -0.13 13.71 -8.66
C GLY A 59 -0.74 12.34 -8.38
N LEU A 60 -2.03 12.15 -8.67
CA LEU A 60 -2.71 10.87 -8.49
C LEU A 60 -2.65 10.03 -9.78
N GLU A 61 -2.06 8.83 -9.72
CA GLU A 61 -2.01 7.87 -10.83
C GLU A 61 -2.73 6.55 -10.52
N LEU A 62 -2.85 5.69 -11.54
CA LEU A 62 -3.28 4.30 -11.38
C LEU A 62 -2.09 3.41 -11.03
N TRP A 63 -2.19 2.73 -9.90
CA TRP A 63 -1.22 1.81 -9.35
C TRP A 63 -1.76 0.39 -9.31
N LYS A 64 -0.84 -0.58 -9.20
CA LYS A 64 -1.19 -1.98 -8.96
C LYS A 64 -0.25 -2.65 -7.97
N SER A 65 -0.79 -3.61 -7.22
CA SER A 65 -0.04 -4.54 -6.36
C SER A 65 -0.61 -5.95 -6.46
N GLU A 66 0.17 -6.97 -6.12
CA GLU A 66 -0.37 -8.33 -6.02
C GLU A 66 -1.05 -8.55 -4.67
N ILE A 67 -2.26 -9.12 -4.71
CA ILE A 67 -2.97 -9.68 -3.57
C ILE A 67 -2.39 -11.07 -3.35
N VAL A 68 -1.35 -11.16 -2.53
CA VAL A 68 -0.84 -12.46 -2.11
C VAL A 68 -1.81 -13.04 -1.08
N THR A 69 -2.65 -13.97 -1.50
CA THR A 69 -3.41 -14.82 -0.59
C THR A 69 -2.48 -15.92 -0.09
N GLU A 70 -1.93 -15.80 1.11
CA GLU A 70 -1.26 -16.94 1.73
C GLU A 70 -2.31 -17.98 2.12
N VAL A 71 -2.42 -19.05 1.33
CA VAL A 71 -2.79 -20.37 1.84
C VAL A 71 -1.96 -21.42 1.08
N THR A 72 -0.81 -21.79 1.65
CA THR A 72 -0.20 -23.09 1.38
C THR A 72 -0.27 -23.90 2.67
N TYR A 73 -1.30 -24.74 2.78
CA TYR A 73 -1.24 -25.89 3.68
C TYR A 73 -0.52 -27.01 2.93
N SER A 74 0.60 -27.47 3.50
CA SER A 74 1.26 -28.74 3.14
C SER A 74 0.49 -29.94 3.66
#